data_AF-A0A7K1GFS1-F1
#
_entry.id   AF-A0A7K1GFS1-F1
#
_cell.length_a   1.000
_cell.length_b   1.000
_cell.length_c   1.000
_cell.angle_alpha   90.00
_cell.angle_beta   90.00
_cell.angle_gamma   90.00
#
_symmetry.space_group_name_H-M   'P 1'
#
loop_
_entity.id
_entity.type
_entity.pdbx_description
1 polymer ?
#
loop_
_entity_poly.entity_id
_entity_poly.type
_entity_poly.pdbx_seq_one_letter_code
_entity_poly.pdbx_strand_id
1 'polypeptide(L)'
;MGLFNRKTKKKHIEKFEINLINALESQMPQLRKVFGISKFFHISLLENPKSIFLGRSYSEKAFTVVNKNHKTYFNLQGVSVLNRKTKQFEPIKLTFSHDALSTITTEHPENFHRLFDLNEIQVNEIHLEHLKRENPDQKIVEKILKPLNKDQLELLELDFTFEINLDEKSFYTILDIEDGNYIAVDKKGKIYRLIHDHEQPAKVIANNPSDFFKIYTGDKKDLENIIYN
;
A
#
# COMPACT_ATOMS: atom_id res chain seq x y z
N MET A 1 3.01 -46.86 -4.81
CA MET A 1 2.70 -45.53 -4.21
C MET A 1 2.71 -44.50 -5.32
N GLY A 2 1.68 -43.65 -5.43
CA GLY A 2 1.74 -42.54 -6.40
C GLY A 2 0.45 -41.74 -6.63
N LEU A 3 -0.54 -41.81 -5.74
CA LEU A 3 -1.75 -40.99 -5.84
C LEU A 3 -1.60 -39.77 -4.94
N PHE A 4 -1.62 -38.58 -5.55
CA PHE A 4 -1.67 -37.24 -4.93
C PHE A 4 -0.34 -36.64 -4.44
N ASN A 5 0.54 -36.24 -5.37
CA ASN A 5 1.42 -35.10 -5.10
C ASN A 5 0.57 -33.81 -5.12
N ARG A 6 -0.06 -33.48 -3.98
CA ARG A 6 -0.86 -32.25 -3.87
C ARG A 6 0.10 -31.06 -3.81
N LYS A 7 0.04 -30.19 -4.82
CA LYS A 7 0.74 -28.90 -4.84
C LYS A 7 0.26 -28.01 -3.68
N THR A 8 1.05 -26.99 -3.35
CA THR A 8 0.65 -25.90 -2.44
C THR A 8 -0.68 -25.30 -2.89
N LYS A 9 -1.59 -25.07 -1.93
CA LYS A 9 -2.95 -24.56 -2.15
C LYS A 9 -3.19 -23.34 -1.28
N LYS A 10 -4.18 -22.53 -1.66
CA LYS A 10 -4.64 -21.34 -0.92
C LYS A 10 -4.74 -21.58 0.59
N LYS A 11 -5.42 -22.65 1.02
CA LYS A 11 -5.59 -22.98 2.44
C LYS A 11 -4.28 -23.16 3.23
N HIS A 12 -3.20 -23.59 2.59
CA HIS A 12 -1.90 -23.73 3.24
C HIS A 12 -1.29 -22.35 3.48
N ILE A 13 -1.42 -21.47 2.49
CA ILE A 13 -0.93 -20.09 2.56
C ILE A 13 -1.78 -19.25 3.52
N GLU A 14 -3.10 -19.45 3.56
CA GLU A 14 -3.99 -18.84 4.56
C GLU A 14 -3.53 -19.16 5.97
N LYS A 15 -3.25 -20.45 6.25
CA LYS A 15 -2.75 -20.88 7.56
C LYS A 15 -1.40 -20.23 7.89
N PHE A 16 -0.47 -20.26 6.93
CA PHE A 16 0.84 -19.64 7.10
C PHE A 16 0.72 -18.15 7.43
N GLU A 17 -0.11 -17.43 6.69
CA GLU A 17 -0.27 -15.99 6.86
C GLU A 17 -0.90 -15.63 8.22
N ILE A 18 -1.88 -16.39 8.70
CA ILE A 18 -2.44 -16.20 10.05
C ILE A 18 -1.34 -16.31 11.10
N ASN A 19 -0.53 -17.36 11.01
CA ASN A 19 0.58 -17.60 11.94
C ASN A 19 1.65 -16.51 11.84
N LEU A 20 1.97 -16.08 10.61
CA LEU A 20 2.92 -15.01 10.35
C LEU A 20 2.47 -13.70 10.99
N ILE A 21 1.21 -13.33 10.81
CA ILE A 21 0.65 -12.09 11.39
C ILE A 21 0.64 -12.16 12.92
N ASN A 22 0.28 -13.30 13.51
CA ASN A 22 0.36 -13.49 14.96
C ASN A 22 1.81 -13.29 15.45
N ALA A 23 2.79 -13.87 14.75
CA ALA A 23 4.20 -13.79 15.12
C ALA A 23 4.77 -12.37 14.98
N LEU A 24 4.24 -11.57 14.05
CA LEU A 24 4.66 -10.19 13.79
C LEU A 24 3.85 -9.14 14.56
N GLU A 25 2.80 -9.52 15.29
CA GLU A 25 1.80 -8.58 15.85
C GLU A 25 2.41 -7.51 16.76
N SER A 26 3.42 -7.87 17.56
CA SER A 26 4.09 -6.94 18.47
C SER A 26 4.97 -5.90 17.76
N GLN A 27 5.49 -6.22 16.58
CA GLN A 27 6.43 -5.36 15.84
C GLN A 27 5.75 -4.64 14.66
N MET A 28 4.70 -5.24 14.09
CA MET A 28 4.01 -4.75 12.90
C MET A 28 2.48 -4.90 13.03
N PRO A 29 1.83 -4.24 14.01
CA PRO A 29 0.40 -4.38 14.26
C PRO A 29 -0.48 -3.95 13.07
N GLN A 30 0.03 -3.08 12.19
CA GLN A 30 -0.66 -2.65 10.96
C GLN A 30 -0.98 -3.81 10.01
N LEU A 31 -0.16 -4.87 9.97
CA LEU A 31 -0.40 -6.03 9.11
C LEU A 31 -1.69 -6.76 9.50
N ARG A 32 -1.99 -6.82 10.81
CA ARG A 32 -3.23 -7.41 11.33
C ARG A 32 -4.46 -6.61 10.92
N LYS A 33 -4.37 -5.28 10.97
CA LYS A 33 -5.45 -4.40 10.53
C LYS A 33 -5.78 -4.64 9.06
N VAL A 34 -4.78 -4.65 8.18
CA VAL A 34 -4.98 -4.88 6.74
C VAL A 34 -5.46 -6.30 6.44
N PHE A 35 -4.94 -7.30 7.14
CA PHE A 35 -5.42 -8.67 7.02
C PHE A 35 -6.91 -8.79 7.36
N GLY A 36 -7.38 -8.14 8.44
CA GLY A 36 -8.78 -8.18 8.86
C GLY A 36 -9.77 -7.55 7.86
N ILE A 37 -9.32 -6.62 7.03
CA ILE A 37 -10.16 -5.91 6.04
C ILE A 37 -9.97 -6.38 4.60
N SER A 38 -9.07 -7.34 4.37
CA SER A 38 -8.77 -7.89 3.05
C SER A 38 -9.34 -9.29 2.87
N LYS A 39 -9.74 -9.62 1.65
CA LYS A 39 -10.21 -10.96 1.27
C LYS A 39 -9.16 -11.65 0.42
N PHE A 40 -8.53 -12.68 0.98
CA PHE A 40 -7.64 -13.55 0.22
C PHE A 40 -8.48 -14.44 -0.71
N PHE A 41 -8.27 -14.35 -2.03
CA PHE A 41 -9.12 -15.06 -3.01
C PHE A 41 -8.38 -16.12 -3.83
N HIS A 42 -7.08 -15.96 -4.11
CA HIS A 42 -6.34 -16.89 -4.99
C HIS A 42 -4.84 -16.91 -4.73
N ILE A 43 -4.17 -18.02 -5.08
CA ILE A 43 -2.70 -18.08 -5.18
C ILE A 43 -2.25 -18.44 -6.59
N SER A 44 -1.18 -17.82 -7.06
CA SER A 44 -0.52 -18.17 -8.32
C SER A 44 0.94 -18.53 -8.06
N LEU A 45 1.47 -19.52 -8.79
CA LEU A 45 2.87 -19.91 -8.70
C LEU A 45 3.62 -19.27 -9.87
N LEU A 46 4.64 -18.47 -9.57
CA LEU A 46 5.45 -17.76 -10.56
C LEU A 46 6.81 -18.45 -10.68
N GLU A 47 7.44 -18.38 -11.86
CA GLU A 47 8.74 -19.04 -12.13
C GLU A 47 9.93 -18.07 -12.15
N ASN A 48 9.72 -16.77 -12.36
CA ASN A 48 10.80 -15.79 -12.52
C ASN A 48 10.53 -14.49 -11.72
N PRO A 49 11.01 -14.38 -10.47
CA PRO A 49 11.61 -15.44 -9.67
C PRO A 49 10.57 -16.45 -9.17
N LYS A 50 11.04 -17.64 -8.78
CA LYS A 50 10.16 -18.66 -8.20
C LYS A 50 9.49 -18.15 -6.93
N SER A 51 8.17 -18.10 -6.95
CA SER A 51 7.41 -17.49 -5.88
C SER A 51 5.95 -17.92 -5.85
N ILE A 52 5.31 -17.65 -4.73
CA ILE A 52 3.88 -17.80 -4.52
C ILE A 52 3.30 -16.40 -4.42
N PHE A 53 2.51 -16.01 -5.41
CA PHE A 53 1.75 -14.76 -5.42
C PHE A 53 0.39 -14.96 -4.75
N LEU A 54 -0.03 -13.96 -3.95
CA LEU A 54 -1.28 -13.95 -3.21
C LEU A 54 -2.20 -12.86 -3.79
N GLY A 55 -3.33 -13.27 -4.36
CA GLY A 55 -4.39 -12.36 -4.82
C GLY A 55 -5.31 -11.93 -3.68
N ARG A 56 -5.40 -10.62 -3.44
CA ARG A 56 -6.30 -10.01 -2.46
C ARG A 56 -7.30 -9.06 -3.08
N SER A 57 -8.51 -9.06 -2.56
CA SER A 57 -9.53 -8.06 -2.87
C SER A 57 -9.97 -7.33 -1.60
N TYR A 58 -10.51 -6.13 -1.80
CA TYR A 58 -10.98 -5.25 -0.74
C TYR A 58 -12.42 -4.86 -1.05
N SER A 59 -13.24 -4.64 -0.01
CA SER A 59 -14.47 -3.87 -0.20
C SER A 59 -14.11 -2.41 -0.53
N GLU A 60 -15.04 -1.64 -1.07
CA GLU A 60 -14.79 -0.23 -1.41
C GLU A 60 -14.30 0.58 -0.20
N LYS A 61 -14.99 0.45 0.95
CA LYS A 61 -14.56 1.09 2.20
C LYS A 61 -13.16 0.65 2.66
N ALA A 62 -12.87 -0.66 2.57
CA ALA A 62 -11.56 -1.19 2.94
C ALA A 62 -10.46 -0.73 1.97
N PHE A 63 -10.78 -0.65 0.68
CA PHE A 63 -9.87 -0.16 -0.35
C PHE A 63 -9.47 1.29 -0.07
N THR A 64 -10.43 2.15 0.28
CA THR A 64 -10.13 3.53 0.69
C THR A 64 -9.20 3.56 1.91
N VAL A 65 -9.45 2.75 2.94
CA VAL A 65 -8.57 2.68 4.13
C VAL A 65 -7.15 2.25 3.78
N VAL A 66 -7.01 1.21 2.95
CA VAL A 66 -5.71 0.65 2.53
C VAL A 66 -4.97 1.62 1.61
N ASN A 67 -5.68 2.21 0.65
CA ASN A 67 -5.11 3.18 -0.25
C ASN A 67 -4.71 4.46 0.49
N LYS A 68 -5.44 4.93 1.50
CA LYS A 68 -5.05 6.14 2.23
C LYS A 68 -3.90 5.91 3.20
N ASN A 69 -3.98 4.85 4.00
CA ASN A 69 -3.13 4.69 5.19
C ASN A 69 -2.00 3.68 5.02
N HIS A 70 -2.01 2.90 3.94
CA HIS A 70 -1.14 1.76 3.78
C HIS A 70 -0.56 1.69 2.35
N LYS A 71 -0.06 2.78 1.72
CA LYS A 71 0.62 2.67 0.39
C LYS A 71 2.08 2.24 0.49
N THR A 72 2.38 1.28 1.34
CA THR A 72 3.74 0.74 1.52
C THR A 72 3.99 -0.41 0.56
N TYR A 73 5.21 -0.48 0.03
CA TYR A 73 5.70 -1.64 -0.71
C TYR A 73 7.08 -1.96 -0.16
N PHE A 74 7.28 -3.16 0.35
CA PHE A 74 8.54 -3.52 0.96
C PHE A 74 8.79 -5.02 0.93
N ASN A 75 10.06 -5.41 0.93
CA ASN A 75 10.47 -6.74 1.33
C ASN A 75 10.69 -6.76 2.85
N LEU A 76 10.12 -7.75 3.51
CA LEU A 76 10.35 -8.07 4.90
C LEU A 76 11.42 -9.15 4.99
N GLN A 77 12.50 -8.85 5.71
CA GLN A 77 13.55 -9.79 6.12
C GLN A 77 13.48 -10.00 7.64
N GLY A 78 14.11 -11.06 8.14
CA GLY A 78 14.09 -11.42 9.56
C GLY A 78 13.07 -12.50 9.93
N VAL A 79 12.28 -12.99 8.97
CA VAL A 79 11.35 -14.11 9.18
C VAL A 79 11.97 -15.39 8.65
N SER A 80 11.97 -16.44 9.48
CA SER A 80 12.41 -17.79 9.10
C SER A 80 11.35 -18.82 9.44
N VAL A 81 11.30 -19.92 8.69
CA VAL A 81 10.34 -21.01 8.90
C VAL A 81 11.07 -22.33 8.97
N LEU A 82 10.63 -23.22 9.88
CA LEU A 82 11.27 -24.51 10.09
C LEU A 82 11.17 -25.37 8.83
N ASN A 83 12.30 -25.72 8.23
CA ASN A 83 12.36 -26.72 7.18
C ASN A 83 12.23 -28.12 7.79
N ARG A 84 11.22 -28.87 7.36
CA ARG A 84 10.87 -30.17 7.92
C ARG A 84 11.94 -31.23 7.71
N LYS A 85 12.74 -31.10 6.65
CA LYS A 85 13.78 -32.05 6.26
C LYS A 85 15.09 -31.78 6.99
N THR A 86 15.57 -30.53 6.95
CA THR A 86 16.84 -30.13 7.57
C THR A 86 16.71 -29.91 9.07
N LYS A 87 15.47 -29.71 9.57
CA LYS A 87 15.16 -29.34 10.97
C LYS A 87 15.79 -28.02 11.39
N GLN A 88 16.07 -27.15 10.43
CA GLN A 88 16.63 -25.83 10.65
C GLN A 88 15.63 -24.76 10.21
N PHE A 89 15.66 -23.60 10.87
CA PHE A 89 14.91 -22.44 10.42
C PHE A 89 15.61 -21.83 9.22
N GLU A 90 14.90 -21.73 8.11
CA GLU A 90 15.42 -21.14 6.88
C GLU A 90 14.73 -19.80 6.63
N PRO A 91 15.49 -18.75 6.24
CA PRO A 91 14.94 -17.43 5.99
C PRO A 91 13.99 -17.45 4.79
N ILE A 92 12.88 -16.75 4.90
CA ILE A 92 11.91 -16.58 3.82
C ILE A 92 11.83 -15.10 3.46
N LYS A 93 11.99 -14.81 2.17
CA LYS A 93 11.75 -13.46 1.64
C LYS A 93 10.26 -13.28 1.40
N LEU A 94 9.70 -12.30 2.11
CA LEU A 94 8.30 -11.93 2.04
C LEU A 94 8.18 -10.54 1.43
N THR A 95 7.28 -10.35 0.48
CA THR A 95 6.98 -9.03 -0.09
C THR A 95 5.57 -8.63 0.31
N PHE A 96 5.46 -7.39 0.80
CA PHE A 96 4.19 -6.79 1.19
C PHE A 96 3.85 -5.67 0.21
N SER A 97 2.58 -5.64 -0.18
CA SER A 97 2.00 -4.56 -0.98
C SER A 97 0.79 -4.04 -0.23
N HIS A 98 0.83 -2.77 0.10
CA HIS A 98 -0.10 -2.09 0.97
C HIS A 98 -0.29 -2.75 2.34
N ASP A 99 0.82 -3.06 3.01
CA ASP A 99 0.85 -3.83 4.27
C ASP A 99 0.15 -5.21 4.22
N ALA A 100 -0.21 -5.69 3.02
CA ALA A 100 -0.75 -7.03 2.82
C ALA A 100 0.31 -7.94 2.18
N LEU A 101 0.45 -9.17 2.68
CA LEU A 101 1.37 -10.13 2.09
C LEU A 101 0.95 -10.39 0.64
N SER A 102 1.84 -10.09 -0.29
CA SER A 102 1.59 -10.19 -1.73
C SER A 102 2.40 -11.32 -2.36
N THR A 103 3.63 -11.56 -1.89
CA THR A 103 4.50 -12.60 -2.47
C THR A 103 5.33 -13.30 -1.40
N ILE A 104 5.48 -14.62 -1.56
CA ILE A 104 6.45 -15.46 -0.82
C ILE A 104 7.47 -15.98 -1.84
N THR A 105 8.71 -15.53 -1.77
CA THR A 105 9.77 -16.01 -2.67
C THR A 105 10.35 -17.31 -2.14
N THR A 106 10.42 -18.34 -3.00
CA THR A 106 10.93 -19.67 -2.63
C THR A 106 11.30 -20.46 -3.89
N GLU A 107 12.39 -21.23 -3.84
CA GLU A 107 12.81 -22.12 -4.93
C GLU A 107 11.84 -23.29 -5.19
N HIS A 108 10.92 -23.55 -4.26
CA HIS A 108 10.02 -24.71 -4.30
C HIS A 108 8.55 -24.34 -4.06
N PRO A 109 7.95 -23.44 -4.88
CA PRO A 109 6.61 -22.91 -4.63
C PRO A 109 5.53 -24.01 -4.63
N GLU A 110 5.65 -25.00 -5.52
CA GLU A 110 4.70 -26.13 -5.59
C GLU A 110 4.70 -27.01 -4.33
N ASN A 111 5.83 -27.07 -3.60
CA ASN A 111 6.03 -27.97 -2.46
C ASN A 111 6.22 -27.25 -1.14
N PHE A 112 6.05 -25.93 -1.10
CA PHE A 112 6.28 -25.07 0.04
C PHE A 112 5.72 -25.63 1.37
N HIS A 113 4.44 -26.00 1.39
CA HIS A 113 3.78 -26.54 2.59
C HIS A 113 4.30 -27.90 3.09
N ARG A 114 5.04 -28.63 2.25
CA ARG A 114 5.67 -29.92 2.59
C ARG A 114 7.12 -29.72 3.01
N LEU A 115 7.78 -28.71 2.45
CA LEU A 115 9.15 -28.38 2.81
C LEU A 115 9.20 -27.69 4.18
N PHE A 116 8.24 -26.80 4.46
CA PHE A 116 8.23 -25.98 5.66
C PHE A 116 7.10 -26.37 6.63
N ASP A 117 7.35 -26.23 7.93
CA ASP A 117 6.30 -26.21 8.94
C ASP A 117 5.72 -24.81 9.08
N LEU A 118 4.58 -24.59 8.43
CA LEU A 118 3.90 -23.30 8.38
C LEU A 118 3.37 -22.79 9.73
N ASN A 119 3.54 -23.57 10.82
CA ASN A 119 3.22 -23.14 12.19
C ASN A 119 4.47 -22.73 12.98
N GLU A 120 5.65 -23.17 12.56
CA GLU A 120 6.91 -22.92 13.26
C GLU A 120 7.61 -21.77 12.55
N ILE A 121 7.26 -20.56 12.97
CA ILE A 121 7.81 -19.31 12.44
C ILE A 121 8.68 -18.68 13.51
N GLN A 122 9.91 -18.36 13.15
CA GLN A 122 10.82 -17.59 13.98
C GLN A 122 10.96 -16.19 13.41
N VAL A 123 10.74 -15.19 14.27
CA VAL A 123 10.95 -13.78 13.96
C VAL A 123 12.21 -13.32 14.68
N ASN A 124 13.20 -12.92 13.91
CA ASN A 124 14.45 -12.32 14.39
C ASN A 124 14.34 -10.79 14.25
N GLU A 125 15.48 -10.10 14.24
CA GLU A 125 15.53 -8.68 13.92
C GLU A 125 14.92 -8.42 12.54
N ILE A 126 13.90 -7.55 12.51
CA ILE A 126 13.17 -7.21 11.30
C ILE A 126 13.93 -6.14 10.53
N HIS A 127 14.16 -6.40 9.24
CA HIS A 127 14.67 -5.39 8.31
C HIS A 127 13.68 -5.21 7.16
N LEU A 128 13.35 -3.94 6.87
CA LEU A 128 12.46 -3.55 5.80
C LEU A 128 13.27 -2.94 4.66
N GLU A 129 13.14 -3.53 3.47
CA GLU A 129 13.65 -2.94 2.23
C GLU A 129 12.46 -2.34 1.48
N HIS A 130 12.30 -1.02 1.57
CA HIS A 130 11.23 -0.32 0.87
C HIS A 130 11.47 -0.32 -0.65
N LEU A 131 10.47 -0.78 -1.39
CA LEU A 131 10.49 -0.86 -2.84
C LEU A 131 9.96 0.45 -3.40
N LYS A 132 10.80 1.19 -4.12
CA LYS A 132 10.36 2.37 -4.87
C LYS A 132 9.44 1.93 -5.99
N ARG A 133 8.17 2.30 -5.91
CA ARG A 133 7.26 2.29 -7.07
C ARG A 133 7.23 3.69 -7.64
N GLU A 134 7.53 3.83 -8.92
CA GLU A 134 7.30 5.10 -9.58
C GLU A 134 5.79 5.35 -9.67
N ASN A 135 5.33 6.45 -9.08
CA ASN A 135 3.98 6.93 -9.28
C ASN A 135 3.98 7.84 -10.53
N PRO A 136 3.36 7.42 -11.65
CA PRO A 136 3.35 8.22 -12.87
C PRO A 136 2.62 9.56 -12.68
N ASP A 137 1.59 9.59 -11.82
CA ASP A 137 0.82 10.81 -11.53
C ASP A 137 1.66 11.78 -10.69
N GLN A 138 2.46 11.26 -9.75
CA GLN A 138 3.44 12.06 -9.00
C GLN A 138 4.41 12.78 -9.95
N LYS A 139 4.94 12.09 -10.98
CA LYS A 139 5.83 12.72 -11.97
C LYS A 139 5.15 13.85 -12.76
N ILE A 140 3.83 13.77 -12.96
CA ILE A 140 3.06 14.85 -13.60
C ILE A 140 2.95 16.03 -12.64
N VAL A 141 2.57 15.76 -11.39
CA VAL A 141 2.41 16.78 -10.36
C VAL A 141 3.71 17.49 -10.05
N GLU A 142 4.83 16.78 -9.90
CA GLU A 142 6.16 17.38 -9.69
C GLU A 142 6.52 18.40 -10.78
N LYS A 143 6.11 18.17 -12.03
CA LYS A 143 6.31 19.15 -13.12
C LYS A 143 5.42 20.37 -12.96
N ILE A 144 4.17 20.19 -12.53
CA ILE A 144 3.20 21.27 -12.30
C ILE A 144 3.64 22.12 -11.11
N LEU A 145 4.17 21.48 -10.06
CA LEU A 145 4.60 22.09 -8.80
C LEU A 145 6.04 22.62 -8.83
N LYS A 146 6.71 22.61 -9.99
CA LYS A 146 8.06 23.15 -10.18
C LYS A 146 8.31 24.55 -9.57
N PRO A 147 7.32 25.47 -9.48
CA PRO A 147 7.53 26.77 -8.81
C PRO A 147 7.73 26.68 -7.29
N LEU A 148 7.41 25.56 -6.64
CA LEU A 148 7.57 25.37 -5.20
C LEU A 148 9.00 25.00 -4.82
N ASN A 149 9.43 25.41 -3.62
CA ASN A 149 10.71 24.98 -3.07
C ASN A 149 10.60 23.60 -2.38
N LYS A 150 11.75 23.03 -1.98
CA LYS A 150 11.81 21.69 -1.37
C LYS A 150 10.99 21.60 -0.09
N ASP A 151 11.10 22.60 0.79
CA ASP A 151 10.39 22.62 2.07
C ASP A 151 8.87 22.64 1.86
N GLN A 152 8.38 23.39 0.87
CA GLN A 152 6.97 23.40 0.48
C GLN A 152 6.51 22.06 -0.09
N LEU A 153 7.32 21.40 -0.93
CA LEU A 153 6.98 20.10 -1.49
C LEU A 153 6.89 19.01 -0.40
N GLU A 154 7.73 19.09 0.64
CA GLU A 154 7.70 18.16 1.78
C GLU A 154 6.45 18.31 2.66
N LEU A 155 5.76 19.45 2.59
CA LEU A 155 4.47 19.67 3.25
C LEU A 155 3.29 19.05 2.48
N LEU A 156 3.52 18.51 1.28
CA LEU A 156 2.50 17.88 0.45
C LEU A 156 2.61 16.35 0.50
N GLU A 157 1.53 15.66 0.15
CA GLU A 157 1.42 14.19 0.18
C GLU A 157 1.65 13.57 -1.21
N LEU A 158 2.72 14.00 -1.89
CA LEU A 158 2.92 13.72 -3.33
C LEU A 158 3.17 12.25 -3.68
N ASP A 159 3.75 11.48 -2.76
CA ASP A 159 3.91 10.02 -2.95
C ASP A 159 2.55 9.32 -3.11
N PHE A 160 1.49 9.93 -2.58
CA PHE A 160 0.13 9.43 -2.60
C PHE A 160 -0.73 10.03 -3.71
N THR A 161 -0.17 10.86 -4.60
CA THR A 161 -0.87 11.48 -5.74
C THR A 161 -1.62 10.44 -6.58
N PHE A 162 -2.85 10.76 -7.00
CA PHE A 162 -3.56 10.04 -8.05
C PHE A 162 -4.46 10.98 -8.84
N GLU A 163 -4.79 10.61 -10.07
CA GLU A 163 -5.75 11.34 -10.90
C GLU A 163 -7.21 11.06 -10.47
N ILE A 164 -7.98 12.13 -10.32
CA ILE A 164 -9.44 12.14 -10.17
C ILE A 164 -10.02 12.82 -11.40
N ASN A 165 -10.93 12.13 -12.09
CA ASN A 165 -11.64 12.70 -13.24
C ASN A 165 -13.04 13.14 -12.80
N LEU A 166 -13.32 14.45 -12.90
CA LEU A 166 -14.64 15.04 -12.64
C LEU A 166 -15.00 15.96 -13.81
N ASP A 167 -16.19 15.79 -14.39
CA ASP A 167 -16.69 16.59 -15.52
C ASP A 167 -15.67 16.75 -16.66
N GLU A 168 -15.08 15.64 -17.09
CA GLU A 168 -14.05 15.58 -18.14
C GLU A 168 -12.74 16.35 -17.82
N LYS A 169 -12.56 16.79 -16.57
CA LYS A 169 -11.34 17.43 -16.08
C LYS A 169 -10.55 16.49 -15.17
N SER A 170 -9.26 16.43 -15.44
CA SER A 170 -8.26 15.74 -14.62
C SER A 170 -7.80 16.62 -13.46
N PHE A 171 -7.90 16.10 -12.25
CA PHE A 171 -7.34 16.68 -11.03
C PHE A 171 -6.35 15.71 -10.41
N TYR A 172 -5.19 16.18 -9.97
CA TYR A 172 -4.19 15.35 -9.31
C TYR A 172 -4.09 15.72 -7.84
N THR A 173 -4.29 14.75 -6.94
CA THR A 173 -4.28 15.01 -5.50
C THR A 173 -2.89 15.44 -5.01
N ILE A 174 -2.86 16.44 -4.13
CA ILE A 174 -1.64 16.92 -3.47
C ILE A 174 -1.72 16.86 -1.94
N LEU A 175 -2.93 16.78 -1.39
CA LEU A 175 -3.20 16.52 0.04
C LEU A 175 -4.50 15.70 0.19
N ASP A 176 -4.51 14.74 1.10
CA ASP A 176 -5.72 14.08 1.61
C ASP A 176 -6.28 14.84 2.82
N ILE A 177 -7.53 15.30 2.76
CA ILE A 177 -8.23 15.99 3.86
C ILE A 177 -9.24 15.08 4.57
N GLU A 178 -9.02 13.76 4.47
CA GLU A 178 -9.84 12.71 5.08
C GLU A 178 -11.27 12.66 4.50
N ASP A 179 -12.04 11.61 4.84
CA ASP A 179 -13.44 11.41 4.41
C ASP A 179 -13.72 11.51 2.88
N GLY A 180 -12.69 11.28 2.07
CA GLY A 180 -12.81 11.36 0.60
C GLY A 180 -12.65 12.78 0.05
N ASN A 181 -12.23 13.73 0.89
CA ASN A 181 -11.92 15.10 0.51
C ASN A 181 -10.44 15.26 0.20
N TYR A 182 -10.12 16.10 -0.78
CA TYR A 182 -8.75 16.30 -1.23
C TYR A 182 -8.48 17.76 -1.60
N ILE A 183 -7.22 18.16 -1.50
CA ILE A 183 -6.71 19.27 -2.28
C ILE A 183 -6.04 18.69 -3.53
N ALA A 184 -6.36 19.26 -4.69
CA ALA A 184 -5.85 18.78 -5.96
C ALA A 184 -5.42 19.91 -6.87
N VAL A 185 -4.52 19.61 -7.81
CA VAL A 185 -4.01 20.51 -8.83
C VAL A 185 -4.44 20.05 -10.22
N ASP A 186 -4.83 20.99 -11.09
CA ASP A 186 -5.06 20.69 -12.51
C ASP A 186 -3.76 20.81 -13.34
N LYS A 187 -3.81 20.38 -14.61
CA LYS A 187 -2.66 20.49 -15.53
C LYS A 187 -2.17 21.92 -15.78
N LYS A 188 -2.95 22.94 -15.41
CA LYS A 188 -2.62 24.37 -15.54
C LYS A 188 -2.06 24.95 -14.23
N GLY A 189 -1.97 24.17 -13.16
CA GLY A 189 -1.47 24.59 -11.86
C GLY A 189 -2.51 25.21 -10.94
N LYS A 190 -3.79 25.28 -11.33
CA LYS A 190 -4.83 25.77 -10.41
C LYS A 190 -5.10 24.73 -9.32
N ILE A 191 -5.34 25.22 -8.10
CA ILE A 191 -5.55 24.39 -6.92
C ILE A 191 -7.03 24.41 -6.55
N TYR A 192 -7.57 23.23 -6.29
CA TYR A 192 -8.98 23.00 -6.02
C TYR A 192 -9.14 22.27 -4.69
N ARG A 193 -10.22 22.59 -3.97
CA ARG A 193 -10.80 21.65 -3.03
C ARG A 193 -11.71 20.69 -3.78
N LEU A 194 -11.57 19.40 -3.48
CA LEU A 194 -12.43 18.33 -3.97
C LEU A 194 -13.18 17.73 -2.78
N ILE A 195 -14.52 17.79 -2.81
CA ILE A 195 -15.39 17.23 -1.76
C ILE A 195 -16.33 16.21 -2.38
N HIS A 196 -16.35 15.01 -1.83
CA HIS A 196 -17.07 13.87 -2.41
C HIS A 196 -18.59 14.08 -2.43
N ASP A 197 -19.18 14.59 -1.33
CA ASP A 197 -20.63 14.70 -1.13
C ASP A 197 -21.12 16.16 -1.06
N HIS A 198 -20.68 17.01 -1.99
CA HIS A 198 -21.04 18.43 -2.01
C HIS A 198 -21.63 18.85 -3.36
N GLU A 199 -22.61 19.78 -3.37
CA GLU A 199 -23.24 20.30 -4.60
C GLU A 199 -22.24 20.89 -5.60
N GLN A 200 -21.13 21.41 -5.07
CA GLN A 200 -19.95 21.82 -5.83
C GLN A 200 -18.78 20.91 -5.43
N PRO A 201 -18.59 19.76 -6.12
CA PRO A 201 -17.55 18.81 -5.78
C PRO A 201 -16.15 19.37 -5.98
N ALA A 202 -15.97 20.29 -6.94
CA ALA A 202 -14.68 20.94 -7.21
C ALA A 202 -14.81 22.47 -7.14
N LYS A 203 -14.03 23.12 -6.28
CA LYS A 203 -13.98 24.59 -6.14
C LYS A 203 -12.53 25.08 -6.14
N VAL A 204 -12.23 26.08 -6.97
CA VAL A 204 -10.90 26.71 -7.01
C VAL A 204 -10.63 27.41 -5.68
N ILE A 205 -9.45 27.18 -5.10
CA ILE A 205 -9.02 27.81 -3.84
C ILE A 205 -7.72 28.62 -4.00
N ALA A 206 -6.92 28.31 -5.03
CA ALA A 206 -5.77 29.13 -5.42
C ALA A 206 -5.51 29.05 -6.93
N ASN A 207 -5.00 30.12 -7.51
CA ASN A 207 -4.75 30.19 -8.96
C ASN A 207 -3.48 29.48 -9.41
N ASN A 208 -2.54 29.26 -8.49
CA ASN A 208 -1.27 28.57 -8.72
C ASN A 208 -0.75 27.98 -7.39
N PRO A 209 0.26 27.09 -7.44
CA PRO A 209 0.80 26.47 -6.22
C PRO A 209 1.40 27.47 -5.22
N SER A 210 2.04 28.54 -5.69
CA SER A 210 2.63 29.55 -4.81
C SER A 210 1.57 30.34 -4.03
N ASP A 211 0.41 30.62 -4.65
CA ASP A 211 -0.73 31.24 -3.98
C ASP A 211 -1.36 30.33 -2.94
N PHE A 212 -1.33 29.01 -3.15
CA PHE A 212 -1.83 28.05 -2.16
C PHE A 212 -1.02 28.08 -0.86
N PHE A 213 0.30 28.22 -0.92
CA PHE A 213 1.13 28.38 0.28
C PHE A 213 0.98 29.74 1.00
N LYS A 214 0.13 30.65 0.50
CA LYS A 214 -0.30 31.83 1.27
C LYS A 214 -1.43 31.52 2.25
N ILE A 215 -2.14 30.40 2.04
CA ILE A 215 -3.29 29.96 2.83
C ILE A 215 -3.07 28.60 3.50
N TYR A 216 -1.93 27.94 3.25
CA TYR A 216 -1.57 26.66 3.83
C TYR A 216 -0.14 26.71 4.37
N THR A 217 0.01 26.48 5.66
CA THR A 217 1.32 26.52 6.36
C THR A 217 1.94 25.14 6.55
N GLY A 218 1.24 24.07 6.18
CA GLY A 218 1.58 22.69 6.51
C GLY A 218 0.58 22.03 7.47
N ASP A 219 -0.18 22.82 8.22
CA ASP A 219 -1.25 22.32 9.11
C ASP A 219 -2.57 22.21 8.34
N LYS A 220 -3.17 21.01 8.32
CA LYS A 220 -4.46 20.77 7.64
C LYS A 220 -5.60 21.61 8.24
N LYS A 221 -5.46 22.09 9.48
CA LYS A 221 -6.42 23.01 10.13
C LYS A 221 -6.61 24.32 9.35
N ASP A 222 -5.58 24.78 8.64
CA ASP A 222 -5.67 25.98 7.80
C ASP A 222 -6.74 25.84 6.70
N LEU A 223 -7.05 24.61 6.33
CA LEU A 223 -7.96 24.26 5.23
C LEU A 223 -9.37 23.91 5.72
N GLU A 224 -9.61 23.73 7.03
CA GLU A 224 -10.92 23.34 7.57
C GLU A 224 -12.01 24.32 7.13
N ASN A 225 -11.76 25.63 7.23
CA ASN A 225 -12.71 26.65 6.81
C ASN A 225 -12.98 26.67 5.30
N ILE A 226 -12.07 26.12 4.50
CA ILE A 226 -12.19 26.05 3.05
C ILE A 226 -12.98 24.80 2.65
N ILE A 227 -12.81 23.71 3.41
CA ILE A 227 -13.43 22.41 3.17
C ILE A 227 -14.86 22.36 3.71
N TYR A 228 -15.09 22.84 4.93
CA TYR A 228 -16.37 22.69 5.63
C TYR A 228 -17.29 23.93 5.55
N ASN A 229 -16.86 25.01 4.88
CA ASN A 229 -17.70 26.15 4.51
C ASN A 229 -17.77 26.39 2.99
#